data_AF-A0A4R5Q806-F1
#
_entry.id   AF-A0A4R5Q806-F1
#
_cell.length_a   1.000
_cell.length_b   1.000
_cell.length_c   1.000
_cell.angle_alpha   90.00
_cell.angle_beta   90.00
_cell.angle_gamma   90.00
#
_symmetry.space_group_name_H-M   'P 1'
#
loop_
_entity.id
_entity.type
_entity.pdbx_description
1 polymer ?
#
loop_
_entity_poly.entity_id
_entity_poly.type
_entity_poly.pdbx_seq_one_letter_code
_entity_poly.pdbx_strand_id
1 'polypeptide(L)' 'MPTSAPCSAPAAIDVTLAAIFVSLELSRSTWLVTSLSPGSGEKMSKHSMRSGDVSA' A
#
# COMPACT_ATOMS: atom_id res chain seq x y z
N MET A 1 14.21 16.38 34.17
CA MET A 1 14.62 16.15 32.77
C MET A 1 13.42 15.56 32.03
N PRO A 2 12.63 16.31 31.25
CA PRO A 2 11.61 15.67 30.42
C PRO A 2 12.30 15.14 29.15
N THR A 3 12.17 13.83 28.93
CA THR A 3 12.61 13.18 27.70
C THR A 3 11.79 13.76 26.53
N SER A 4 12.46 14.21 25.48
CA SER A 4 11.80 14.69 24.28
C SER A 4 11.05 13.51 23.66
N ALA A 5 9.72 13.56 23.68
CA ALA A 5 8.90 12.58 22.98
C ALA A 5 9.30 12.58 21.50
N PRO A 6 9.41 11.41 20.84
CA PRO A 6 9.61 11.38 19.40
C PRO A 6 8.43 12.11 18.75
N CYS A 7 8.74 13.11 17.94
CA CYS A 7 7.77 13.79 17.08
C CYS A 7 7.29 12.74 16.07
N SER A 8 6.26 11.98 16.42
CA SER A 8 5.59 11.05 15.53
C SER A 8 4.78 11.91 14.57
N ALA A 9 5.39 12.28 13.45
CA ALA A 9 4.67 12.91 12.36
C ALA A 9 3.44 12.04 12.04
N PRO A 10 2.25 12.65 11.82
CA PRO A 10 1.09 11.88 11.41
C PRO A 10 1.47 11.10 10.15
N ALA A 11 1.33 9.77 10.19
CA ALA A 11 1.53 8.96 9.00
C ALA A 11 0.57 9.50 7.93
N ALA A 12 1.05 9.67 6.69
CA ALA A 12 0.22 10.14 5.59
C ALA A 12 -0.96 9.21 5.28
N ILE A 13 -0.94 8.00 5.85
CA ILE A 13 -1.98 6.99 5.77
C ILE A 13 -2.36 6.53 7.19
N ASP A 14 -3.65 6.54 7.48
CA ASP A 14 -4.18 6.10 8.78
C ASP A 14 -4.25 4.56 8.81
N VAL A 15 -3.18 3.93 9.33
CA VAL A 15 -3.01 2.47 9.37
C VAL A 15 -3.89 1.76 10.41
N THR A 16 -4.59 2.53 11.26
CA THR A 16 -5.56 2.03 12.25
C THR A 16 -6.93 1.74 11.63
N LEU A 17 -7.24 2.35 10.48
CA LEU A 17 -8.40 2.00 9.70
C LEU A 17 -8.18 0.58 9.15
N ALA A 18 -9.12 -0.35 9.38
CA ALA A 18 -9.08 -1.70 8.81
C ALA A 18 -9.27 -1.66 7.29
N ALA A 19 -8.25 -1.18 6.58
CA ALA A 19 -8.26 -0.85 5.17
C ALA A 19 -7.06 -1.48 4.46
N ILE A 20 -7.25 -1.81 3.18
CA ILE A 20 -6.18 -2.26 2.30
C ILE A 20 -5.84 -1.11 1.36
N PHE A 21 -4.57 -0.74 1.31
CA PHE A 21 -4.08 0.26 0.38
C PHE A 21 -3.67 -0.44 -0.92
N VAL A 22 -4.12 0.08 -2.06
CA VAL A 22 -3.76 -0.47 -3.37
C VAL A 22 -3.32 0.68 -4.26
N SER A 23 -2.17 0.52 -4.92
CA SER A 23 -1.73 1.36 -6.03
C SER A 23 -1.77 0.57 -7.34
N LEU A 24 -2.16 1.26 -8.40
CA LEU A 24 -2.27 0.71 -9.75
C LEU A 24 -1.48 1.58 -10.72
N GLU A 25 -0.50 0.99 -11.37
CA GLU A 25 0.29 1.62 -12.43
C GLU A 25 -0.10 1.00 -13.78
N LEU A 26 -0.63 1.84 -14.68
CA LEU A 26 -1.12 1.41 -15.98
C LEU A 26 -0.14 1.82 -17.08
N SER A 27 0.54 0.85 -17.68
CA SER A 27 1.20 1.02 -18.97
C SER A 27 0.35 0.42 -20.10
N ARG A 28 0.70 0.71 -21.35
CA ARG A 28 -0.03 0.19 -22.52
C ARG A 28 0.01 -1.34 -22.62
N SER A 29 1.09 -1.97 -22.16
CA SER A 29 1.32 -3.42 -22.28
C SER A 29 1.28 -4.17 -20.96
N THR A 30 1.52 -3.48 -19.85
CA THR A 30 1.73 -4.09 -18.53
C THR A 30 1.09 -3.23 -17.46
N TRP A 31 0.32 -3.84 -16.59
CA TRP A 31 -0.28 -3.18 -15.43
C TRP A 31 0.36 -3.74 -14.17
N LEU A 32 0.72 -2.87 -13.22
CA LEU A 32 1.31 -3.25 -11.95
C LEU A 32 0.34 -2.89 -10.82
N VAL A 33 -0.07 -3.89 -10.07
CA VAL A 33 -0.86 -3.74 -8.85
C VAL A 33 0.06 -3.93 -7.65
N THR A 34 0.11 -2.96 -6.76
CA THR A 34 0.78 -3.13 -5.46
C THR A 34 -0.26 -2.94 -4.37
N SER A 35 -0.43 -3.95 -3.52
CA SER A 35 -1.32 -3.91 -2.37
C SER A 35 -0.50 -3.95 -1.09
N LEU A 36 -0.99 -3.23 -0.08
CA LEU A 36 -0.40 -3.11 1.24
C LEU A 36 -1.53 -3.23 2.27
N SER A 37 -1.42 -4.23 3.13
CA SER A 37 -2.28 -4.38 4.31
C SER A 37 -1.50 -3.89 5.54
N PRO A 38 -1.90 -2.77 6.15
CA PRO A 38 -1.27 -2.27 7.37
C PRO A 38 -1.65 -3.14 8.59
N GLY A 39 -0.76 -3.21 9.58
CA GLY A 39 -1.01 -3.91 10.85
C GLY A 39 0.20 -4.68 11.38
N SER A 40 0.01 -5.49 12.43
CA SER A 40 1.06 -6.26 13.14
C SER A 40 1.74 -7.37 12.32
N GLY A 41 1.62 -7.34 10.99
CA GLY A 41 2.14 -8.31 10.03
C GLY A 41 2.13 -7.74 8.62
N GLU A 42 2.55 -6.48 8.49
CA GLU A 42 2.60 -5.71 7.23
C GLU A 42 2.89 -6.60 6.04
N LYS A 43 1.88 -6.76 5.18
CA LYS A 43 1.95 -7.62 4.01
C LYS A 43 1.85 -6.77 2.77
N MET A 44 2.96 -6.67 2.06
CA MET A 44 3.00 -6.15 0.70
C MET A 44 2.82 -7.28 -0.30
N SER A 45 2.03 -7.04 -1.35
CA SER A 45 1.96 -7.93 -2.50
C SER A 45 2.03 -7.10 -3.77
N LYS A 46 2.90 -7.54 -4.69
CA LYS A 46 3.10 -6.91 -5.99
C LYS A 46 2.74 -7.90 -7.08
N HIS A 47 1.87 -7.50 -7.99
CA HIS A 47 1.39 -8.33 -9.08
C HIS A 47 1.49 -7.57 -10.40
N SER A 48 2.15 -8.19 -11.38
CA SER A 48 2.35 -7.63 -12.71
C SER A 48 1.56 -8.47 -13.71
N MET A 49 0.70 -7.82 -14.49
CA MET A 49 -0.19 -8.46 -15.46
C MET A 49 -0.01 -7.83 -16.83
N ARG A 50 -0.34 -8.56 -17.90
CA ARG A 50 -0.47 -7.93 -19.22
C ARG A 50 -1.70 -7.03 -19.25
N SER A 51 -1.57 -5.90 -19.93
CA SER A 51 -2.69 -5.01 -20.24
C SER A 51 -3.75 -5.78 -21.02
N GLY A 52 -5.00 -5.80 -20.51
CA GLY A 52 -6.11 -6.56 -21.07
C GLY A 52 -6.32 -7.97 -20.51
N ASP A 53 -5.44 -8.47 -19.63
CA ASP A 53 -5.61 -9.75 -18.92
C ASP A 53 -6.53 -9.58 -17.70
N VAL A 54 -7.73 -9.06 -17.90
CA VAL A 54 -8.76 -8.96 -16.85
C VAL A 54 -9.78 -10.06 -17.14
N SER A 55 -9.85 -11.07 -16.27
CA SER A 55 -10.87 -12.11 -16.40
C SER A 55 -12.25 -11.47 -16.39
N ALA A 56 -13.05 -11.73 -17.43
CA ALA A 56 -14.42 -11.28 -17.56
C ALA A 56 -15.37 -11.94 -16.55
#